data_AF-A0A239LIG8-F1
#
_entry.id   AF-A0A239LIG8-F1
#
_cell.length_a   1.000
_cell.length_b   1.000
_cell.length_c   1.000
_cell.angle_alpha   90.00
_cell.angle_beta   90.00
_cell.angle_gamma   90.00
#
_symmetry.space_group_name_H-M   'P 1'
#
loop_
_entity.id
_entity.type
_entity.pdbx_description
1 polymer ?
#
loop_
_entity_poly.entity_id
_entity_poly.type
_entity_poly.pdbx_seq_one_letter_code
_entity_poly.pdbx_strand_id
1 'polypeptide(L)'
;MANLLIPAEERNLNPDDVAHLDRRRRRGQLFLVISFQCIIVSTLLTLWSGQDLTYSPGGAHPIAYWNATTITLAIIFGLNGLRLRRGSNEFFSY
;
A
#
# COMPACT_ATOMS: atom_id res chain seq x y z
N MET A 1 14.11 17.64 26.44
CA MET A 1 13.14 18.47 25.69
C MET A 1 12.19 17.54 24.95
N ALA A 2 10.87 17.79 24.97
CA ALA A 2 9.91 16.92 24.28
C ALA A 2 10.06 17.07 22.76
N ASN A 3 10.25 15.96 22.04
CA ASN A 3 10.36 16.00 20.60
C ASN A 3 9.00 16.29 19.95
N LEU A 4 8.85 17.50 19.40
CA LEU A 4 7.59 17.95 18.79
C LEU A 4 7.27 17.26 17.45
N LEU A 5 8.26 16.61 16.81
CA LEU A 5 8.10 15.87 15.56
C LEU A 5 7.30 14.57 15.74
N ILE A 6 7.28 14.04 16.96
CA ILE A 6 6.51 12.85 17.30
C ILE A 6 5.06 13.29 17.56
N PRO A 7 4.04 12.63 17.00
CA PRO A 7 2.63 12.89 17.31
C PRO A 7 2.39 12.87 18.82
N ALA A 8 1.53 13.75 19.34
CA ALA A 8 1.28 13.84 20.79
C ALA A 8 0.82 12.49 21.40
N GLU A 9 0.08 11.71 20.63
CA GLU A 9 -0.38 10.35 20.97
C GLU A 9 0.75 9.34 21.15
N GLU A 10 1.92 9.57 20.53
CA GLU A 10 3.04 8.63 20.47
C GLU A 10 4.21 9.03 21.40
N ARG A 11 4.10 10.14 22.14
CA ARG A 11 5.20 10.67 22.98
C ARG A 11 5.37 9.99 24.34
N ASN A 12 4.31 9.38 24.88
CA ASN A 12 4.28 8.78 26.22
C ASN A 12 3.82 7.31 26.17
N LEU A 13 4.33 6.54 25.19
CA LEU A 13 3.97 5.14 25.02
C LEU A 13 4.75 4.25 26.00
N ASN A 14 4.09 3.23 26.56
CA ASN A 14 4.78 2.18 27.28
C ASN A 14 5.54 1.27 26.30
N PRO A 15 6.53 0.48 26.77
CA PRO A 15 7.28 -0.44 25.91
C PRO A 15 6.41 -1.38 25.06
N ASP A 16 5.30 -1.88 25.63
CA ASP A 16 4.35 -2.74 24.91
C ASP A 16 3.62 -1.98 23.79
N ASP A 17 3.28 -0.71 24.01
CA ASP A 17 2.61 0.13 23.02
C ASP A 17 3.54 0.46 21.84
N VAL A 18 4.84 0.65 22.11
CA VAL A 18 5.87 0.83 21.08
C VAL A 18 5.98 -0.42 20.21
N ALA A 19 6.01 -1.61 20.81
CA ALA A 19 6.05 -2.87 20.06
C ALA A 19 4.79 -3.04 19.16
N HIS A 20 3.63 -2.62 19.64
CA HIS A 20 2.40 -2.58 18.85
C HIS A 20 2.47 -1.57 17.69
N LEU A 21 3.02 -0.38 17.94
CA LEU A 21 3.21 0.67 16.93
C LEU A 21 4.15 0.20 15.80
N ASP A 22 5.29 -0.40 16.15
CA ASP A 22 6.23 -0.94 15.18
C ASP A 22 5.63 -2.05 14.35
N ARG A 23 4.86 -2.95 14.98
CA ARG A 23 4.12 -4.00 14.26
C ARG A 23 3.09 -3.41 13.29
N ARG A 24 2.38 -2.34 13.68
CA ARG A 24 1.46 -1.61 12.80
C ARG A 24 2.18 -1.02 11.60
N ARG A 25 3.31 -0.32 11.83
CA ARG A 25 4.12 0.31 10.77
C ARG A 25 4.74 -0.71 9.82
N ARG A 26 5.26 -1.83 10.33
CA ARG A 26 5.79 -2.93 9.51
C ARG A 26 4.72 -3.54 8.60
N ARG A 27 3.50 -3.73 9.11
CA ARG A 27 2.35 -4.14 8.28
C ARG A 27 2.01 -3.10 7.23
N GLY A 28 2.05 -1.81 7.59
CA GLY A 28 1.85 -0.71 6.64
C GLY A 28 2.87 -0.73 5.50
N GLN A 29 4.15 -0.93 5.82
CA GLN A 29 5.21 -1.05 4.81
C GLN A 29 5.00 -2.26 3.90
N LEU A 30 4.61 -3.41 4.45
CA LEU A 30 4.29 -4.60 3.67
C LEU A 30 3.14 -4.34 2.69
N PHE A 31 2.07 -3.66 3.12
CA PHE A 31 0.98 -3.27 2.23
C PHE A 31 1.42 -2.31 1.12
N LEU A 32 2.32 -1.36 1.41
CA LEU A 32 2.88 -0.49 0.37
C LEU A 32 3.71 -1.26 -0.66
N VAL A 33 4.48 -2.26 -0.23
CA VAL A 33 5.24 -3.13 -1.15
C VAL A 33 4.29 -3.94 -2.05
N ILE A 34 3.24 -4.54 -1.48
CA ILE A 34 2.22 -5.26 -2.26
C ILE A 34 1.53 -4.32 -3.25
N SER A 35 1.13 -3.13 -2.79
CA SER A 35 0.53 -2.11 -3.65
C SER A 35 1.43 -1.77 -4.83
N PHE A 36 2.72 -1.54 -4.59
CA PHE A 36 3.69 -1.24 -5.64
C PHE A 36 3.87 -2.41 -6.62
N GLN A 37 3.94 -3.64 -6.14
CA GLN A 37 3.98 -4.83 -6.99
C GLN A 37 2.72 -4.96 -7.87
N CYS A 38 1.53 -4.72 -7.31
CA CYS A 38 0.28 -4.68 -8.07
C CYS A 38 0.30 -3.59 -9.16
N ILE A 39 0.86 -2.42 -8.87
CA ILE A 39 1.02 -1.33 -9.86
C ILE A 39 1.94 -1.77 -11.01
N ILE A 40 3.08 -2.41 -10.72
CA ILE A 40 3.98 -2.93 -11.76
C ILE A 40 3.24 -3.94 -12.65
N VAL A 41 2.57 -4.90 -12.04
CA VAL A 41 1.82 -5.94 -12.77
C VAL A 41 0.71 -5.30 -13.61
N SER A 42 -0.09 -4.39 -13.06
CA SER A 42 -1.14 -3.68 -13.79
C SER A 42 -0.58 -2.86 -14.96
N THR A 43 0.56 -2.20 -14.77
CA THR A 43 1.23 -1.44 -15.84
C THR A 43 1.57 -2.34 -17.02
N LEU A 44 2.11 -3.55 -16.75
CA LEU A 44 2.39 -4.53 -17.80
C LEU A 44 1.10 -5.02 -18.47
N LEU A 45 0.08 -5.38 -17.70
CA LEU A 45 -1.20 -5.87 -18.23
C LEU A 45 -1.91 -4.84 -19.11
N THR A 46 -1.70 -3.56 -18.85
CA THR A 46 -2.28 -2.46 -19.63
C THR A 46 -1.87 -2.53 -21.10
N LEU A 47 -0.69 -3.06 -21.43
CA LEU A 47 -0.21 -3.25 -22.81
C LEU A 47 -1.15 -4.14 -23.64
N TRP A 48 -1.74 -5.16 -23.03
CA TRP A 48 -2.61 -6.12 -23.71
C TRP A 48 -4.09 -5.94 -23.39
N SER A 49 -4.43 -5.15 -22.36
CA SER A 49 -5.83 -4.92 -21.95
C SER A 49 -6.67 -4.31 -23.08
N GLY A 50 -6.10 -3.39 -23.87
CA GLY A 50 -6.81 -2.79 -25.01
C GLY A 50 -7.09 -3.79 -26.13
N GLN A 51 -6.13 -4.68 -26.41
CA GLN A 51 -6.31 -5.75 -27.40
C GLN A 51 -7.36 -6.76 -26.95
N ASP A 52 -7.29 -7.16 -25.68
CA ASP A 52 -8.24 -8.12 -25.08
C ASP A 52 -9.68 -7.57 -25.07
N LEU A 53 -9.87 -6.28 -24.76
CA LEU A 53 -11.19 -5.64 -24.83
C LEU A 53 -11.74 -5.53 -26.25
N THR A 54 -10.87 -5.46 -27.26
CA THR A 54 -11.29 -5.21 -28.65
C THR A 54 -11.51 -6.50 -29.44
N TYR A 55 -10.68 -7.51 -29.21
CA TYR A 55 -10.63 -8.71 -30.04
C TYR A 55 -11.22 -9.95 -29.37
N SER A 56 -11.32 -10.00 -28.04
CA SER A 56 -11.84 -11.20 -27.39
C SER A 56 -13.36 -11.29 -27.56
N PRO A 57 -13.89 -12.45 -27.98
CA PRO A 57 -15.31 -12.60 -28.27
C PRO A 57 -16.16 -12.70 -27.01
N GLY A 58 -17.36 -12.11 -27.07
CA GLY A 58 -18.34 -12.17 -25.98
C GLY A 58 -17.87 -11.40 -24.75
N GLY A 59 -18.00 -12.01 -23.56
CA GLY A 59 -17.56 -11.43 -22.29
C GLY A 59 -16.23 -12.00 -21.77
N ALA A 60 -15.50 -12.73 -22.60
CA ALA A 60 -14.26 -13.38 -22.18
C ALA A 60 -13.07 -12.43 -22.30
N HIS A 61 -12.93 -11.47 -21.38
CA HIS A 61 -11.81 -10.51 -21.33
C HIS A 61 -10.89 -10.77 -20.13
N PRO A 62 -10.13 -11.89 -20.13
CA PRO A 62 -9.33 -12.31 -18.98
C PRO A 62 -8.26 -11.29 -18.60
N ILE A 63 -7.60 -10.66 -19.56
CA ILE A 63 -6.53 -9.69 -19.31
C ILE A 63 -7.14 -8.42 -18.74
N ALA A 64 -8.26 -7.95 -19.29
CA ALA A 64 -8.95 -6.77 -18.79
C ALA A 64 -9.46 -6.95 -17.36
N TYR A 65 -10.07 -8.10 -17.04
CA TYR A 65 -10.53 -8.42 -15.69
C TYR A 65 -9.38 -8.56 -14.71
N TRP A 66 -8.29 -9.20 -15.12
CA TRP A 66 -7.10 -9.33 -14.28
C TRP A 66 -6.46 -7.96 -14.02
N ASN A 67 -6.36 -7.10 -15.04
CA ASN A 67 -5.86 -5.74 -14.87
C ASN A 67 -6.73 -4.93 -13.89
N ALA A 68 -8.05 -4.92 -14.07
CA ALA A 68 -8.99 -4.25 -13.17
C ALA A 68 -8.86 -4.76 -11.71
N THR A 69 -8.67 -6.07 -11.53
CA THR A 69 -8.45 -6.66 -10.20
C THR A 69 -7.14 -6.18 -9.58
N THR A 70 -6.05 -6.20 -10.33
CA THR A 70 -4.74 -5.75 -9.84
C THR A 70 -4.70 -4.25 -9.50
N ILE A 71 -5.38 -3.40 -10.28
CA ILE A 71 -5.58 -1.98 -9.96
C ILE A 71 -6.37 -1.82 -8.65
N THR A 72 -7.46 -2.57 -8.51
CA THR A 72 -8.29 -2.53 -7.30
C THR A 72 -7.49 -2.91 -6.06
N LEU A 73 -6.71 -3.99 -6.14
CA LEU A 73 -5.82 -4.41 -5.05
C LEU A 73 -4.74 -3.36 -4.76
N ALA A 74 -4.12 -2.78 -5.78
CA ALA A 74 -3.13 -1.72 -5.63
C ALA A 74 -3.68 -0.54 -4.82
N ILE A 75 -4.90 -0.10 -5.12
CA ILE A 75 -5.58 0.98 -4.40
C ILE A 75 -5.86 0.59 -2.95
N ILE A 76 -6.46 -0.58 -2.71
CA ILE A 76 -6.80 -1.05 -1.36
C ILE A 76 -5.55 -1.15 -0.48
N PHE A 77 -4.50 -1.82 -0.96
CA PHE A 77 -3.26 -1.97 -0.21
C PHE A 77 -2.51 -0.64 -0.08
N GLY A 78 -2.56 0.23 -1.09
CA GLY A 78 -1.93 1.54 -1.05
C GLY A 78 -2.54 2.43 0.04
N LEU A 79 -3.86 2.54 0.07
CA LEU A 79 -4.59 3.34 1.07
C LEU A 79 -4.38 2.80 2.49
N ASN A 80 -4.50 1.47 2.69
CA ASN A 80 -4.28 0.86 4.00
C ASN A 80 -2.81 0.94 4.43
N GLY A 81 -1.86 0.77 3.51
CA GLY A 81 -0.43 0.89 3.77
C GLY A 81 -0.05 2.30 4.21
N LEU A 82 -0.54 3.32 3.49
CA LEU A 82 -0.37 4.72 3.86
C LEU A 82 -0.97 5.00 5.24
N ARG A 83 -2.20 4.54 5.51
CA ARG A 83 -2.87 4.73 6.81
C ARG A 83 -2.09 4.10 7.97
N LEU A 84 -1.62 2.86 7.81
CA LEU A 84 -0.92 2.11 8.86
C LEU A 84 0.49 2.64 9.14
N ARG A 85 1.18 3.17 8.11
CA ARG A 85 2.53 3.72 8.20
C ARG A 85 2.55 5.17 8.73
N ARG A 86 1.41 5.82 8.93
CA ARG A 86 1.35 7.20 9.50
C ARG A 86 2.11 7.29 10.84
N GLY A 87 2.78 8.43 11.03
CA GLY A 87 3.65 8.74 12.17
C GLY A 87 5.12 8.86 11.75
N SER A 88 5.84 9.87 12.27
CA SER A 88 7.28 10.03 12.03
C SER A 88 8.09 9.09 12.91
N ASN A 89 9.22 8.60 12.39
CA ASN A 89 10.23 7.94 13.21
C ASN A 89 11.09 8.99 13.90
N GLU A 90 11.48 8.74 15.15
CA GLU A 90 12.41 9.57 15.93
C GLU A 90 13.79 9.74 15.24
N PHE A 91 14.17 8.79 14.37
CA PHE A 91 15.47 8.73 13.71
C PHE A 91 15.67 9.70 12.52
N PHE A 92 14.62 10.42 12.07
CA PHE A 92 14.80 11.49 11.08
C PHE A 92 15.33 12.81 11.71
N SER A 93 15.49 12.84 13.03
CA SER A 93 15.90 14.02 13.80
C SER A 93 17.40 14.04 14.18
N TYR A 94 18.21 13.10 13.69
CA TYR A 94 19.66 13.07 13.90
C TYR A 94 20.41 13.65 12.71
#